data_AF-A0A089XKN7-F1
#
_entry.id   AF-A0A089XKN7-F1
#
_cell.length_a   1.000
_cell.length_b   1.000
_cell.length_c   1.000
_cell.angle_alpha   90.00
_cell.angle_beta   90.00
_cell.angle_gamma   90.00
#
_symmetry.space_group_name_H-M   'P 1'
#
loop_
_entity.id
_entity.type
_entity.pdbx_description
1 polymer ?
#
loop_
_entity_poly.entity_id
_entity_poly.type
_entity_poly.pdbx_seq_one_letter_code
_entity_poly.pdbx_strand_id
1 'polypeptide(L)'
;MTQTANRPPLPQPLHWPILRPPLTTCDTCRDRLDDLMIVVMHDESDSAFLAQILVARHIAAKHPDAVPLPHTDGCHLCAHYERHGDSGLWNEHRVRGLFLPEATARLM
;
A
#
# COMPACT_ATOMS: atom_id res chain seq x y z
N MET A 1 -8.04 -9.66 -39.26
CA MET A 1 -7.47 -8.33 -38.93
C MET A 1 -8.01 -7.94 -37.57
N THR A 2 -7.29 -8.24 -36.51
CA THR A 2 -7.78 -8.11 -35.12
C THR A 2 -7.43 -6.72 -34.63
N GLN A 3 -8.46 -5.93 -34.33
CA GLN A 3 -8.36 -4.54 -33.88
C GLN A 3 -7.87 -4.55 -32.42
N THR A 4 -6.60 -4.23 -32.21
CA THR A 4 -6.00 -4.05 -30.89
C THR A 4 -6.70 -2.87 -30.22
N ALA A 5 -7.49 -3.15 -29.19
CA ALA A 5 -8.17 -2.12 -28.41
C ALA A 5 -7.15 -1.09 -27.91
N ASN A 6 -7.40 0.19 -28.21
CA ASN A 6 -6.67 1.34 -27.70
C ASN A 6 -6.79 1.38 -26.18
N ARG A 7 -5.87 0.71 -25.48
CA ARG A 7 -5.71 0.88 -24.04
C ARG A 7 -5.07 2.26 -23.85
N PRO A 8 -5.71 3.18 -23.10
CA PRO A 8 -5.08 4.46 -22.80
C PRO A 8 -3.73 4.21 -22.10
N PRO A 9 -2.70 5.03 -22.39
CA PRO A 9 -1.42 4.91 -21.72
C PRO A 9 -1.65 5.10 -20.21
N LEU A 10 -1.06 4.22 -19.41
CA LEU A 10 -1.09 4.33 -17.96
C LEU A 10 -0.60 5.74 -17.58
N PRO A 11 -1.29 6.46 -16.66
CA PRO A 11 -0.76 7.70 -16.13
C PRO A 11 0.65 7.43 -15.57
N GLN A 12 1.55 8.40 -15.74
CA GLN A 12 2.95 8.29 -15.37
C GLN A 12 3.11 7.68 -13.98
N PRO A 13 4.16 6.88 -13.73
CA PRO A 13 4.23 6.09 -12.52
C PRO A 13 4.18 7.06 -11.34
N LEU A 14 3.09 7.00 -10.56
CA LEU A 14 3.20 7.09 -9.12
C LEU A 14 4.47 6.31 -8.80
N HIS A 15 5.43 6.95 -8.13
CA HIS A 15 6.73 6.39 -7.75
C HIS A 15 6.48 5.17 -6.86
N TRP A 16 6.07 4.10 -7.53
CA TRP A 16 5.61 2.88 -6.94
C TRP A 16 6.84 2.34 -6.23
N PRO A 17 6.71 1.95 -4.96
CA PRO A 17 7.85 1.43 -4.25
C PRO A 17 8.42 0.32 -5.11
N ILE A 18 9.74 0.32 -5.29
CA ILE A 18 10.44 -0.83 -5.84
C ILE A 18 10.00 -2.02 -4.99
N LEU A 19 9.03 -2.77 -5.49
CA LEU A 19 8.36 -3.81 -4.72
C LEU A 19 9.45 -4.84 -4.41
N ARG A 20 9.79 -4.97 -3.13
CA ARG A 20 10.77 -5.98 -2.70
C ARG A 20 10.24 -7.37 -3.09
N PRO A 21 11.12 -8.37 -3.28
CA PRO A 21 10.73 -9.70 -3.71
C PRO A 21 9.50 -10.31 -3.02
N PRO A 22 9.27 -10.17 -1.70
CA PRO A 22 8.06 -10.73 -1.07
C PRO A 22 6.76 -10.22 -1.68
N LEU A 23 6.74 -8.97 -2.15
CA LEU A 23 5.58 -8.34 -2.77
C LEU A 23 5.36 -8.77 -4.23
N THR A 24 6.36 -9.36 -4.87
CA THR A 24 6.30 -9.84 -6.27
C THR A 24 6.28 -11.36 -6.40
N THR A 25 6.63 -12.11 -5.33
CA THR A 25 6.60 -13.58 -5.30
C THR A 25 5.43 -14.16 -4.51
N CYS A 26 4.71 -13.36 -3.73
CA CYS A 26 3.48 -13.78 -3.06
C CYS A 26 2.26 -13.54 -3.96
N ASP A 27 1.54 -14.60 -4.30
CA ASP A 27 0.32 -14.53 -5.13
C ASP A 27 -0.72 -13.59 -4.53
N THR A 28 -0.97 -13.71 -3.23
CA THR A 28 -1.94 -12.85 -2.55
C THR A 28 -1.51 -11.38 -2.51
N CYS A 29 -0.21 -11.08 -2.37
CA CYS A 29 0.26 -9.69 -2.53
C CYS A 29 -0.04 -9.17 -3.92
N ARG A 30 0.24 -9.97 -4.97
CA ARG A 30 0.00 -9.56 -6.36
C ARG A 30 -1.47 -9.30 -6.63
N ASP A 31 -2.34 -10.24 -6.28
CA ASP A 31 -3.79 -10.08 -6.49
C ASP A 31 -4.32 -8.81 -5.81
N ARG A 32 -3.86 -8.53 -4.59
CA ARG A 32 -4.30 -7.35 -3.83
C ARG A 32 -3.71 -6.04 -4.37
N LEU A 33 -2.47 -6.06 -4.85
CA LEU A 33 -1.87 -4.90 -5.51
C LEU A 33 -2.58 -4.61 -6.84
N ASP A 34 -2.98 -5.65 -7.58
CA ASP A 34 -3.77 -5.52 -8.80
C ASP A 34 -5.17 -4.94 -8.49
N ASP A 35 -5.86 -5.45 -7.46
CA ASP A 35 -7.12 -4.89 -6.97
C ASP A 35 -6.97 -3.39 -6.66
N LEU A 36 -5.93 -3.02 -5.91
CA LEU A 36 -5.61 -1.63 -5.55
C LEU A 36 -5.38 -0.77 -6.80
N MET A 37 -4.62 -1.26 -7.77
CA MET A 37 -4.36 -0.54 -9.01
C MET A 37 -5.63 -0.32 -9.82
N ILE A 38 -6.52 -1.31 -9.87
CA ILE A 38 -7.81 -1.19 -10.56
C ILE A 38 -8.64 -0.07 -9.92
N VAL A 39 -8.87 -0.10 -8.61
CA VAL A 39 -9.71 0.91 -7.94
C VAL A 39 -9.11 2.33 -8.02
N VAL A 40 -7.78 2.46 -7.96
CA VAL A 40 -7.09 3.75 -8.12
C VAL A 40 -7.24 4.28 -9.56
N MET A 41 -7.13 3.42 -10.57
CA MET A 41 -7.32 3.83 -11.97
C MET A 41 -8.77 4.23 -12.30
N HIS A 42 -9.74 3.72 -11.53
CA HIS A 42 -11.16 4.03 -11.70
C HIS A 42 -11.64 5.21 -10.81
N ASP A 43 -10.73 5.88 -10.09
CA ASP A 43 -11.03 7.02 -9.20
C ASP A 43 -12.09 6.70 -8.13
N GLU A 44 -12.12 5.45 -7.65
CA GLU A 44 -13.04 5.00 -6.60
C GLU A 44 -12.41 5.21 -5.22
N SER A 45 -12.51 6.42 -4.67
CA SER A 45 -11.80 6.81 -3.44
C SER A 45 -12.04 5.89 -2.23
N ASP A 46 -13.29 5.50 -1.98
CA ASP A 46 -13.65 4.63 -0.86
C ASP A 46 -13.13 3.19 -1.06
N SER A 47 -13.24 2.69 -2.30
CA SER A 47 -12.71 1.39 -2.70
C SER A 47 -11.19 1.35 -2.60
N ALA A 48 -10.51 2.46 -2.94
CA ALA A 48 -9.06 2.59 -2.86
C ALA A 48 -8.56 2.52 -1.42
N PHE A 49 -9.25 3.17 -0.47
CA PHE A 49 -8.89 3.07 0.94
C PHE A 49 -9.02 1.63 1.47
N LEU A 50 -10.13 0.95 1.15
CA LEU A 50 -10.32 -0.44 1.56
C LEU A 50 -9.26 -1.37 0.93
N ALA A 51 -8.96 -1.20 -0.36
CA ALA A 51 -7.93 -1.97 -1.04
C ALA A 51 -6.54 -1.77 -0.41
N GLN A 52 -6.19 -0.53 -0.04
CA GLN A 52 -4.94 -0.24 0.69
C GLN A 52 -4.87 -0.96 2.03
N ILE A 53 -5.96 -0.99 2.80
CA ILE A 53 -6.03 -1.74 4.07
C ILE A 53 -5.80 -3.23 3.83
N LEU A 54 -6.45 -3.81 2.82
CA LEU A 54 -6.33 -5.24 2.53
C LEU A 54 -4.90 -5.64 2.14
N VAL A 55 -4.25 -4.84 1.30
CA VAL A 55 -2.83 -5.02 0.95
C VAL A 55 -1.95 -4.88 2.20
N ALA A 56 -2.14 -3.80 2.97
CA ALA A 56 -1.31 -3.48 4.12
C ALA A 56 -1.38 -4.55 5.21
N ARG A 57 -2.58 -5.05 5.52
CA ARG A 57 -2.81 -6.14 6.47
C ARG A 57 -2.11 -7.41 6.04
N HIS A 58 -2.21 -7.76 4.76
CA HIS A 58 -1.58 -8.97 4.27
C HIS A 58 -0.06 -8.90 4.40
N ILE A 59 0.55 -7.78 3.97
CA ILE A 59 2.00 -7.56 4.08
C ILE A 59 2.42 -7.58 5.55
N ALA A 60 1.75 -6.84 6.44
CA ALA A 60 2.09 -6.83 7.86
C ALA A 60 2.01 -8.22 8.51
N ALA A 61 1.06 -9.06 8.10
CA ALA A 61 0.85 -10.39 8.66
C ALA A 61 1.75 -11.48 8.06
N LYS A 62 2.09 -11.39 6.78
CA LYS A 62 2.78 -12.46 6.03
C LYS A 62 4.21 -12.13 5.63
N HIS A 63 4.55 -10.84 5.62
CA HIS A 63 5.85 -10.32 5.18
C HIS A 63 6.35 -9.26 6.18
N PRO A 64 6.59 -9.61 7.45
CA PRO A 64 7.03 -8.65 8.47
C PRO A 64 8.39 -8.01 8.13
N ASP A 65 9.22 -8.69 7.34
CA ASP A 65 10.48 -8.19 6.78
C ASP A 65 10.29 -7.12 5.69
N ALA A 66 9.10 -7.06 5.09
CA ALA A 66 8.72 -6.04 4.11
C ALA A 66 8.07 -4.80 4.74
N VAL A 67 7.83 -4.80 6.06
CA VAL A 67 7.26 -3.63 6.77
C VAL A 67 8.29 -2.49 6.77
N PRO A 68 7.97 -1.30 6.20
CA PRO A 68 8.90 -0.15 6.16
C PRO A 68 9.28 0.32 7.55
N LEU A 69 10.41 1.00 7.73
CA LEU A 69 10.75 1.68 8.99
C LEU A 69 9.65 2.68 9.44
N PRO A 70 9.59 3.08 10.73
CA PRO A 70 8.65 4.10 11.18
C PRO A 70 8.76 5.40 10.37
N HIS A 71 7.63 6.10 10.18
CA HIS A 71 7.60 7.40 9.49
C HIS A 71 8.45 8.45 10.23
N THR A 72 9.04 9.38 9.48
CA THR A 72 9.86 10.46 10.05
C THR A 72 9.00 11.66 10.49
N ASP A 73 9.64 12.72 10.98
CA ASP A 73 9.04 14.02 11.34
C ASP A 73 7.89 13.96 12.36
N GLY A 74 8.00 13.08 13.36
CA GLY A 74 7.07 13.09 14.49
C GLY A 74 5.66 12.62 14.15
N CYS A 75 5.53 11.58 13.33
CA CYS A 75 4.26 10.91 13.08
C CYS A 75 3.58 10.49 14.41
N HIS A 76 2.52 11.21 14.79
CA HIS A 76 1.81 10.99 16.04
C HIS A 76 1.18 9.59 16.13
N LEU A 77 0.79 8.99 15.00
CA LEU A 77 0.26 7.63 14.93
C LEU A 77 1.33 6.58 15.21
N CYS A 78 2.53 6.71 14.65
CA CYS A 78 3.65 5.83 15.00
C CYS A 78 3.95 5.90 16.51
N ALA A 79 4.02 7.11 17.08
CA ALA A 79 4.24 7.29 18.51
C ALA A 79 3.07 6.80 19.38
N HIS A 80 1.84 6.84 18.86
CA HIS A 80 0.66 6.28 19.53
C HIS A 80 0.77 4.75 19.57
N TYR A 81 0.91 4.10 18.42
CA TYR A 81 0.94 2.64 18.36
C TYR A 81 2.14 2.04 19.11
N GLU A 82 3.30 2.68 19.03
CA GLU A 82 4.49 2.27 19.80
C GLU A 82 4.23 2.31 21.32
N ARG A 83 3.59 3.36 21.83
CA ARG A 83 3.25 3.49 23.26
C ARG A 83 2.18 2.51 23.72
N HIS A 84 1.22 2.17 22.87
CA HIS A 84 0.09 1.32 23.23
C HIS A 84 0.30 -0.17 22.89
N GLY A 85 1.42 -0.54 22.27
CA GLY A 85 1.78 -1.92 21.99
C GLY A 85 0.96 -2.59 20.88
N ASP A 86 0.27 -1.81 20.05
CA ASP A 86 -0.53 -2.35 18.94
C ASP A 86 0.35 -2.61 17.71
N SER A 87 1.17 -3.66 17.79
CA SER A 87 2.13 -4.01 16.74
C SER A 87 1.47 -4.33 15.40
N GLY A 88 0.24 -4.85 15.40
CA GLY A 88 -0.52 -5.17 14.20
C GLY A 88 -0.95 -3.90 13.45
N LEU A 89 -1.64 -2.99 14.15
CA LEU A 89 -2.04 -1.71 13.56
C LEU A 89 -0.83 -0.82 13.25
N TRP A 90 0.24 -0.90 14.04
CA TRP A 90 1.47 -0.18 13.76
C TRP A 90 2.10 -0.59 12.44
N ASN A 91 2.21 -1.91 12.21
CA ASN A 91 2.77 -2.44 10.97
C ASN A 91 1.85 -2.13 9.77
N GLU A 92 0.53 -2.24 9.94
CA GLU A 92 -0.43 -1.83 8.90
C GLU A 92 -0.23 -0.35 8.51
N HIS A 93 -0.16 0.55 9.51
CA HIS A 93 0.07 1.97 9.29
C HIS A 93 1.38 2.26 8.54
N ARG A 94 2.48 1.61 8.94
CA ARG A 94 3.78 1.76 8.26
C ARG A 94 3.74 1.23 6.83
N VAL A 95 3.02 0.13 6.58
CA VAL A 95 2.90 -0.43 5.23
C VAL A 95 2.05 0.46 4.33
N ARG A 96 1.02 1.15 4.83
CA ARG A 96 0.24 2.09 4.01
C ARG A 96 1.09 3.24 3.45
N GLY A 97 2.19 3.59 4.13
CA GLY A 97 3.21 4.52 3.62
C GLY A 97 3.92 4.06 2.34
N LEU A 98 3.77 2.80 1.91
CA LEU A 98 4.25 2.33 0.62
C LEU A 98 3.39 2.83 -0.55
N PHE A 99 2.11 3.12 -0.33
CA PHE A 99 1.14 3.45 -1.37
C PHE A 99 0.80 4.94 -1.42
N LEU A 100 1.21 5.69 -0.41
CA LEU A 100 0.87 7.09 -0.23
C LEU A 100 2.12 7.94 -0.01
N PRO A 101 2.12 9.21 -0.42
CA PRO A 101 3.09 10.17 0.07
C PRO A 101 3.12 10.17 1.59
N GLU A 102 4.30 10.30 2.17
CA GLU A 102 4.48 10.18 3.62
C GLU A 102 3.61 11.18 4.40
N ALA A 103 3.47 12.40 3.89
CA ALA A 103 2.59 13.42 4.47
C ALA A 103 1.13 12.96 4.60
N THR A 104 0.63 12.18 3.65
CA THR A 104 -0.72 11.60 3.67
C THR A 104 -0.77 10.38 4.59
N ALA A 105 0.23 9.50 4.51
CA ALA A 105 0.30 8.30 5.34
C ALA A 105 0.30 8.61 6.85
N ARG A 106 0.88 9.75 7.26
CA ARG A 106 0.90 10.19 8.67
C ARG A 106 -0.48 10.56 9.23
N LEU A 107 -1.51 10.72 8.38
CA LEU A 107 -2.86 11.12 8.78
C LEU A 107 -3.81 9.93 9.00
N MET A 108 -3.41 8.72 8.61
CA MET A 108 -4.28 7.54 8.58
C MET A 108 -3.59 6.29 9.08
#